data_AF-A0A4Z0YBS6-F1
#
_entry.id   AF-A0A4Z0YBS6-F1
#
_cell.length_a   1.000
_cell.length_b   1.000
_cell.length_c   1.000
_cell.angle_alpha   90.00
_cell.angle_beta   90.00
_cell.angle_gamma   90.00
#
_symmetry.space_group_name_H-M   'P 1'
#
loop_
_entity.id
_entity.type
_entity.pdbx_description
1 polymer ?
#
loop_
_entity_poly.entity_id
_entity_poly.type
_entity_poly.pdbx_seq_one_letter_code
_entity_poly.pdbx_strand_id
1 'polypeptide(L)'
;MGPVAAAIKLCLLSDSGQPIFSQDTIDLLHAMQLSAYSFDHGLPTTLAALPSLHLQVVILAALCQEMPTLAVEVLSANPPPAPPEQSLFNLLDSDVCPVGPFGRGPFMKFPVDFWTAAVKAGWVAPSPSLADLAAGVGPHGGPLLRALLDTDLDVTLVLDDVPLYARLLYDVTEKQDDPSLLRDIIARVPRKKLDPSLLSTVVSQRENGGVEMLAILLDHGLNINYRNKQRVSLRVQYDAWNGDAWYQLSLTALHTAAKKGNKDAVNFLISRGAKVNEPEFYGATARDLALRAEHHEVVEILDQVAKPRDHKYNKIKNGK
;
A
#
# COMPACT_ATOMS: atom_id res chain seq x y z
N MET A 1 21.95 32.25 9.16
CA MET A 1 21.77 30.88 8.64
C MET A 1 21.56 29.99 9.85
N GLY A 2 20.33 29.50 10.08
CA GLY A 2 20.05 28.70 11.28
C GLY A 2 20.83 27.38 11.29
N PRO A 3 21.00 26.75 12.46
CA PRO A 3 21.71 25.46 12.59
C PRO A 3 21.16 24.37 11.66
N VAL A 4 19.86 24.43 11.36
CA VAL A 4 19.18 23.58 10.36
C VAL A 4 19.70 23.79 8.93
N ALA A 5 19.86 25.06 8.50
CA ALA A 5 20.38 25.38 7.16
C ALA A 5 21.87 25.03 7.02
N ALA A 6 22.62 25.05 8.13
CA ALA A 6 24.02 24.61 8.18
C ALA A 6 24.14 23.08 8.11
N ALA A 7 23.28 22.34 8.81
CA ALA A 7 23.23 20.87 8.75
C ALA A 7 22.82 20.35 7.36
N ILE A 8 21.81 20.97 6.74
CA ILE A 8 21.41 20.70 5.35
C ILE A 8 22.57 21.02 4.39
N LYS A 9 23.27 22.14 4.58
CA LYS A 9 24.48 22.45 3.80
C LYS A 9 25.59 21.43 4.00
N LEU A 10 25.82 20.92 5.20
CA LEU A 10 26.89 19.93 5.46
C LEU A 10 26.56 18.55 4.88
N CYS A 11 25.30 18.14 4.85
CA CYS A 11 24.88 16.91 4.18
C CYS A 11 24.87 17.04 2.64
N LEU A 12 24.68 18.25 2.09
CA LEU A 12 24.66 18.53 0.64
C LEU A 12 26.03 18.96 0.07
N LEU A 13 26.93 19.46 0.90
CA LEU A 13 28.28 19.90 0.51
C LEU A 13 29.31 18.82 0.85
N SER A 14 29.16 17.63 0.28
CA SER A 14 30.29 16.70 0.16
C SER A 14 31.41 17.23 -0.76
N ASP A 15 31.25 18.42 -1.36
CA ASP A 15 32.21 19.02 -2.29
C ASP A 15 32.88 20.33 -1.82
N SER A 16 32.59 20.87 -0.63
CA SER A 16 33.39 22.03 -0.16
C SER A 16 33.58 22.01 1.34
N GLY A 17 34.77 21.56 1.72
CA GLY A 17 35.19 21.32 3.09
C GLY A 17 35.09 22.56 3.97
N GLN A 18 34.46 22.36 5.13
CA GLN A 18 34.93 22.66 6.49
C GLN A 18 33.73 22.37 7.43
N PRO A 19 33.76 21.32 8.28
CA PRO A 19 32.63 20.98 9.15
C PRO A 19 32.64 21.73 10.49
N ILE A 20 31.45 22.14 10.95
CA ILE A 20 31.17 22.66 12.30
C ILE A 20 30.72 21.49 13.19
N PHE A 21 31.57 20.47 13.32
CA PHE A 21 31.34 19.36 14.24
C PHE A 21 32.57 19.24 15.15
N SER A 22 32.40 18.67 16.35
CA SER A 22 33.58 18.29 17.14
C SER A 22 34.41 17.29 16.32
N GLN A 23 35.73 17.35 16.46
CA GLN A 23 36.64 16.44 15.77
C GLN A 23 36.24 14.98 16.03
N ASP A 24 35.79 14.65 17.24
CA ASP A 24 35.29 13.33 17.61
C ASP A 24 34.07 12.89 16.77
N THR A 25 33.16 13.81 16.42
CA THR A 25 31.98 13.49 15.58
C THR A 25 32.39 13.31 14.12
N ILE A 26 33.36 14.10 13.65
CA ILE A 26 33.94 14.00 12.31
C ILE A 26 34.70 12.66 12.17
N ASP A 27 35.50 12.31 13.17
CA ASP A 27 36.26 11.07 13.23
C ASP A 27 35.35 9.85 13.32
N LEU A 28 34.23 9.95 14.06
CA LEU A 28 33.21 8.90 14.14
C LEU A 28 32.46 8.70 12.81
N LEU A 29 32.10 9.80 12.12
CA LEU A 29 31.51 9.74 10.77
C LEU A 29 32.50 9.18 9.74
N HIS A 30 33.79 9.53 9.82
CA HIS A 30 34.83 8.96 8.96
C HIS A 30 35.13 7.49 9.28
N ALA A 31 35.10 7.08 10.55
CA ALA A 31 35.24 5.68 10.94
C ALA A 31 34.06 4.82 10.43
N MET A 32 32.85 5.39 10.38
CA MET A 32 31.65 4.73 9.86
C MET A 32 31.68 4.51 8.33
N GLN A 33 32.37 5.36 7.56
CA GLN A 33 32.53 5.16 6.10
C GLN A 33 33.32 3.88 5.74
N LEU A 34 34.09 3.32 6.68
CA LEU A 34 35.02 2.21 6.43
C LEU A 34 34.51 0.85 6.94
N SER A 35 33.41 0.77 7.68
CA SER A 35 32.91 -0.49 8.25
C SER A 35 31.49 -0.81 7.80
N ALA A 36 31.38 -1.51 6.68
CA ALA A 36 30.15 -2.21 6.25
C ALA A 36 29.88 -3.49 7.07
N TYR A 37 30.34 -3.56 8.32
CA TYR A 37 30.11 -4.69 9.23
C TYR A 37 29.19 -4.25 10.36
N SER A 38 28.27 -5.14 10.75
CA SER A 38 27.27 -4.91 11.79
C SER A 38 27.90 -4.28 13.04
N PHE A 39 27.24 -3.25 13.57
CA PHE A 39 27.52 -2.76 14.91
C PHE A 39 26.99 -3.80 15.92
N ASP A 40 27.69 -4.93 16.05
CA ASP A 40 27.39 -6.01 17.02
C ASP A 40 27.58 -5.58 18.49
N HIS A 41 27.94 -4.30 18.73
CA HIS A 41 28.30 -3.75 20.04
C HIS A 41 27.44 -2.55 20.46
N GLY A 42 26.17 -2.51 20.05
CA GLY A 42 25.22 -1.50 20.53
C GLY A 42 25.60 -0.05 20.18
N LEU A 43 24.75 0.90 20.57
CA LEU A 43 25.00 2.32 20.31
C LEU A 43 26.21 2.80 21.15
N PRO A 44 27.27 3.37 20.55
CA PRO A 44 28.38 3.97 21.29
C PRO A 44 27.89 4.93 22.37
N THR A 45 28.51 4.89 23.56
CA THR A 45 28.22 5.80 24.67
C THR A 45 28.35 7.28 24.28
N THR A 46 29.19 7.58 23.30
CA THR A 46 29.34 8.92 22.71
C THR A 46 28.08 9.39 21.98
N LEU A 47 27.45 8.53 21.17
CA LEU A 47 26.20 8.84 20.49
C LEU A 47 25.04 8.99 21.50
N ALA A 48 24.97 8.12 22.51
CA ALA A 48 23.93 8.19 23.54
C ALA A 48 23.96 9.51 24.36
N ALA A 49 25.12 10.17 24.43
CA ALA A 49 25.29 11.44 25.15
C ALA A 49 24.97 12.68 24.30
N LEU A 50 24.68 12.53 23.00
CA LEU A 50 24.46 13.67 22.11
C LEU A 50 23.07 14.31 22.33
N PRO A 51 22.96 15.65 22.22
CA PRO A 51 21.68 16.33 22.18
C PRO A 51 20.85 15.89 20.96
N SER A 52 19.52 15.93 21.08
CA SER A 52 18.57 15.51 20.04
C SER A 52 18.80 16.16 18.68
N LEU A 53 19.21 17.44 18.66
CA LEU A 53 19.54 18.16 17.43
C LEU A 53 20.80 17.61 16.74
N HIS A 54 21.80 17.17 17.50
CA HIS A 54 23.00 16.55 16.93
C HIS A 54 22.71 15.13 16.43
N LEU A 55 21.91 14.36 17.18
CA LEU A 55 21.44 13.04 16.77
C LEU A 55 20.67 13.10 15.45
N GLN A 56 19.82 14.09 15.25
CA GLN A 56 19.11 14.30 13.99
C GLN A 56 20.05 14.47 12.79
N VAL A 57 21.16 15.18 12.96
CA VAL A 57 22.14 15.37 11.90
C VAL A 57 22.91 14.07 11.63
N VAL A 58 23.24 13.31 12.67
CA VAL A 58 23.85 11.97 12.52
C VAL A 58 22.92 11.03 11.75
N ILE A 59 21.63 10.99 12.11
CA ILE A 59 20.62 10.17 11.43
C ILE A 59 20.50 10.58 9.96
N LEU A 60 20.39 11.88 9.66
CA LEU A 60 20.29 12.38 8.28
C LEU A 60 21.55 12.04 7.48
N ALA A 61 22.74 12.22 8.05
CA ALA A 61 23.99 11.87 7.41
C ALA A 61 24.08 10.36 7.13
N ALA A 62 23.69 9.51 8.08
CA ALA A 62 23.66 8.06 7.90
C ALA A 62 22.73 7.65 6.76
N LEU A 63 21.54 8.26 6.67
CA LEU A 63 20.59 8.00 5.58
C LEU A 63 21.13 8.47 4.22
N CYS A 64 21.78 9.64 4.14
CA CYS A 64 22.41 10.14 2.92
C CYS A 64 23.59 9.26 2.45
N GLN A 65 24.23 8.53 3.37
CA GLN A 65 25.34 7.61 3.09
C GLN A 65 24.88 6.15 2.93
N GLU A 66 23.57 5.91 2.73
CA GLU A 66 22.99 4.57 2.57
C GLU A 66 23.26 3.62 3.76
N MET A 67 23.35 4.17 4.98
CA MET A 67 23.48 3.43 6.25
C MET A 67 22.20 3.50 7.10
N PRO A 68 21.07 2.92 6.64
CA PRO A 68 19.81 3.05 7.35
C PRO A 68 19.73 2.23 8.65
N THR A 69 20.54 1.18 8.78
CA THR A 69 20.59 0.35 10.00
C THR A 69 21.00 1.17 11.21
N LEU A 70 22.03 2.00 11.07
CA LEU A 70 22.46 2.92 12.13
C LEU A 70 21.35 3.92 12.48
N ALA A 71 20.67 4.49 11.49
CA ALA A 71 19.57 5.40 11.73
C ALA A 71 18.45 4.73 12.57
N VAL A 72 18.12 3.48 12.26
CA VAL A 72 17.15 2.67 13.01
C VAL A 72 17.66 2.35 14.42
N GLU A 73 18.94 1.97 14.58
CA GLU A 73 19.55 1.67 15.88
C GLU A 73 19.55 2.87 16.82
N VAL A 74 19.88 4.06 16.31
CA VAL A 74 19.84 5.32 17.07
C VAL A 74 18.42 5.58 17.60
N LEU A 75 17.40 5.44 16.73
CA LEU A 75 16.01 5.69 17.09
C LEU A 75 15.42 4.61 18.01
N SER A 76 15.90 3.38 17.88
CA SER A 76 15.45 2.23 18.65
C SER A 76 16.28 1.98 19.93
N ALA A 77 17.15 2.93 20.29
CA ALA A 77 17.94 2.85 21.52
C ALA A 77 17.04 2.76 22.76
N ASN A 78 17.57 2.24 23.86
CA ASN A 78 16.85 2.09 25.11
C ASN A 78 17.56 2.86 26.24
N PRO A 79 16.98 3.95 26.78
CA PRO A 79 15.71 4.56 26.37
C PRO A 79 15.79 5.24 24.99
N PRO A 80 14.67 5.36 24.25
CA PRO A 80 14.68 6.03 22.95
C PRO A 80 15.05 7.50 23.12
N PRO A 81 15.85 8.08 22.21
CA PRO A 81 16.28 9.46 22.34
C PRO A 81 15.08 10.39 22.20
N ALA A 82 15.03 11.42 23.05
CA ALA A 82 13.96 12.42 22.96
C ALA A 82 14.03 13.15 21.60
N PRO A 83 12.90 13.35 20.91
CA PRO A 83 12.89 14.10 19.66
C PRO A 83 13.27 15.57 19.89
N PRO A 84 13.89 16.24 18.90
CA PRO A 84 14.09 17.68 18.96
C PRO A 84 12.75 18.42 18.86
N GLU A 85 12.67 19.65 19.41
CA GLU A 85 11.45 20.49 19.33
C GLU A 85 10.96 20.68 17.89
N GLN A 86 11.89 20.79 16.93
CA GLN A 86 11.60 20.83 15.51
C GLN A 86 12.36 19.71 14.80
N SER A 87 11.63 18.62 14.52
CA SER A 87 12.16 17.53 13.71
C SER A 87 12.22 17.93 12.23
N LEU A 88 13.41 17.82 11.64
CA LEU A 88 13.62 17.99 10.20
C LEU A 88 12.81 16.96 9.40
N PHE A 89 12.60 15.76 9.94
CA PHE A 89 11.84 14.73 9.26
C PHE A 89 10.36 15.12 9.07
N ASN A 90 9.82 16.00 9.92
CA ASN A 90 8.48 16.58 9.73
C ASN A 90 8.46 17.70 8.68
N LEU A 91 9.59 18.39 8.48
CA LEU A 91 9.73 19.50 7.54
C LEU A 91 10.05 19.04 6.11
N LEU A 92 10.53 17.81 5.96
CA LEU A 92 10.92 17.23 4.68
C LEU A 92 9.73 16.81 3.80
N ASP A 93 8.50 16.86 4.33
CA ASP A 93 7.20 16.60 3.64
C ASP A 93 7.29 15.50 2.55
N SER A 94 6.67 15.69 1.38
CA SER A 94 6.67 14.75 0.25
C SER A 94 8.02 14.63 -0.48
N ASP A 95 9.00 15.49 -0.18
CA ASP A 95 10.31 15.46 -0.83
C ASP A 95 11.15 14.25 -0.40
N VAL A 96 10.73 13.59 0.69
CA VAL A 96 11.30 12.33 1.16
C VAL A 96 10.23 11.24 1.21
N CYS A 97 10.38 10.23 0.37
CA CYS A 97 9.40 9.14 0.28
C CYS A 97 9.90 7.86 1.00
N PRO A 98 9.02 7.15 1.74
CA PRO A 98 9.30 5.79 2.16
C PRO A 98 9.46 4.89 0.92
N VAL A 99 10.48 4.04 0.90
CA VAL A 99 10.70 3.09 -0.19
C VAL A 99 10.82 1.65 0.29
N GLY A 100 10.26 0.74 -0.51
CA GLY A 100 10.58 -0.68 -0.45
C GLY A 100 11.98 -0.99 -1.00
N PRO A 101 12.43 -2.26 -0.95
CA PRO A 101 13.82 -2.66 -1.21
C PRO A 101 14.36 -2.37 -2.63
N PHE A 102 13.50 -2.00 -3.58
CA PHE A 102 13.88 -1.82 -5.00
C PHE A 102 13.54 -0.43 -5.58
N GLY A 103 13.27 0.58 -4.75
CA GLY A 103 12.69 1.84 -5.22
C GLY A 103 13.63 2.75 -6.03
N ARG A 104 13.46 2.86 -7.36
CA ARG A 104 14.06 3.93 -8.21
C ARG A 104 13.13 5.16 -8.32
N GLY A 105 13.67 6.38 -8.41
CA GLY A 105 12.90 7.63 -8.55
C GLY A 105 13.70 8.89 -8.17
N PRO A 106 13.22 10.11 -8.48
CA PRO A 106 14.00 11.36 -8.35
C PRO A 106 14.03 11.97 -6.94
N PHE A 107 13.21 11.49 -6.01
CA PHE A 107 13.15 11.99 -4.62
C PHE A 107 14.21 11.36 -3.72
N MET A 108 14.55 12.03 -2.63
CA MET A 108 15.34 11.43 -1.55
C MET A 108 14.49 10.34 -0.88
N LYS A 109 15.08 9.16 -0.62
CA LYS A 109 14.31 7.95 -0.28
C LYS A 109 14.89 7.30 0.96
N PHE A 110 14.07 7.19 2.00
CA PHE A 110 14.46 6.49 3.23
C PHE A 110 13.67 5.19 3.36
N PRO A 111 14.26 4.13 3.93
CA PRO A 111 13.60 2.84 4.04
C PRO A 111 12.43 2.89 5.02
N VAL A 112 11.44 2.00 4.80
CA VAL A 112 10.26 1.90 5.66
C VAL A 112 10.64 1.66 7.12
N ASP A 113 11.70 0.88 7.39
CA ASP A 113 12.14 0.56 8.75
C ASP A 113 12.60 1.81 9.52
N PHE A 114 13.30 2.74 8.84
CA PHE A 114 13.67 4.03 9.41
C PHE A 114 12.43 4.83 9.81
N TRP A 115 11.49 5.01 8.87
CA TRP A 115 10.26 5.76 9.13
C TRP A 115 9.44 5.12 10.26
N THR A 116 9.38 3.79 10.30
CA THR A 116 8.68 3.05 11.34
C THR A 116 9.31 3.31 12.71
N ALA A 117 10.64 3.26 12.80
CA ALA A 117 11.37 3.58 14.03
C ALA A 117 11.19 5.05 14.44
N ALA A 118 11.23 5.98 13.48
CA ALA A 118 11.10 7.41 13.74
C ALA A 118 9.71 7.79 14.26
N VAL A 119 8.64 7.21 13.69
CA VAL A 119 7.27 7.38 14.19
C VAL A 119 7.14 6.82 15.61
N LYS A 120 7.64 5.59 15.85
CA LYS A 120 7.58 4.96 17.18
C LYS A 120 8.36 5.74 18.25
N ALA A 121 9.47 6.35 17.88
CA ALA A 121 10.28 7.19 18.77
C ALA A 121 9.69 8.60 18.97
N GLY A 122 8.60 8.97 18.27
CA GLY A 122 8.01 10.31 18.31
C GLY A 122 8.82 11.38 17.58
N TRP A 123 9.79 10.98 16.75
CA TRP A 123 10.60 11.88 15.94
C TRP A 123 9.87 12.36 14.69
N VAL A 124 8.88 11.61 14.23
CA VAL A 124 8.03 11.95 13.08
C VAL A 124 6.59 12.00 13.55
N ALA A 125 5.93 13.13 13.31
CA ALA A 125 4.52 13.29 13.58
C ALA A 125 3.70 12.51 12.54
N PRO A 126 2.59 11.87 12.94
CA PRO A 126 1.73 11.20 11.99
C PRO A 126 1.12 12.21 11.03
N SER A 127 1.19 11.94 9.73
CA SER A 127 0.59 12.79 8.70
C SER A 127 -0.19 11.94 7.69
N PRO A 128 -1.28 12.49 7.12
CA PRO A 128 -2.02 11.81 6.05
C PRO A 128 -1.12 11.44 4.87
N SER A 129 -0.24 12.34 4.44
CA SER A 129 0.66 12.13 3.31
C SER A 129 1.59 10.94 3.54
N LEU A 130 2.17 10.83 4.74
CA LEU A 130 3.06 9.71 5.08
C LEU A 130 2.29 8.38 5.16
N ALA A 131 1.05 8.41 5.65
CA ALA A 131 0.20 7.22 5.66
C ALA A 131 -0.21 6.77 4.24
N ASP A 132 -0.54 7.70 3.35
CA ASP A 132 -0.84 7.42 1.94
C ASP A 132 0.39 6.82 1.23
N LEU A 133 1.57 7.42 1.43
CA LEU A 133 2.82 6.88 0.91
C LEU A 133 3.12 5.48 1.47
N ALA A 134 2.94 5.25 2.77
CA ALA A 134 3.14 3.95 3.40
C ALA A 134 2.20 2.88 2.81
N ALA A 135 0.93 3.21 2.58
CA ALA A 135 -0.03 2.31 1.97
C ALA A 135 0.37 1.97 0.52
N GLY A 136 0.78 2.99 -0.24
CA GLY A 136 1.15 2.89 -1.65
C GLY A 136 2.37 2.01 -1.94
N VAL A 137 3.29 1.85 -0.97
CA VAL A 137 4.46 0.96 -1.05
C VAL A 137 4.06 -0.53 -1.12
N GLY A 138 2.83 -0.87 -0.73
CA GLY A 138 2.36 -2.25 -0.71
C GLY A 138 2.81 -2.98 0.56
N PRO A 139 3.05 -4.31 0.52
CA PRO A 139 3.26 -5.12 1.74
C PRO A 139 4.44 -4.65 2.60
N HIS A 140 5.47 -4.07 1.98
CA HIS A 140 6.63 -3.52 2.69
C HIS A 140 6.29 -2.29 3.52
N GLY A 141 5.25 -1.52 3.17
CA GLY A 141 4.83 -0.33 3.90
C GLY A 141 3.89 -0.62 5.09
N GLY A 142 3.41 -1.86 5.23
CA GLY A 142 2.50 -2.29 6.29
C GLY A 142 2.98 -1.95 7.71
N PRO A 143 4.25 -2.22 8.09
CA PRO A 143 4.77 -1.89 9.42
C PRO A 143 4.72 -0.39 9.75
N LEU A 144 5.04 0.47 8.79
CA LEU A 144 4.95 1.92 8.95
C LEU A 144 3.50 2.37 9.07
N LEU A 145 2.61 1.85 8.22
CA LEU A 145 1.20 2.19 8.31
C LEU A 145 0.58 1.77 9.64
N ARG A 146 0.95 0.59 10.18
CA ARG A 146 0.55 0.18 11.54
C ARG A 146 1.08 1.14 12.60
N ALA A 147 2.37 1.48 12.55
CA ALA A 147 2.97 2.41 13.50
C ALA A 147 2.26 3.78 13.46
N LEU A 148 1.83 4.25 12.29
CA LEU A 148 1.04 5.47 12.14
C LEU A 148 -0.38 5.31 12.71
N LEU A 149 -1.05 4.18 12.48
CA LEU A 149 -2.40 3.92 13.02
C LEU A 149 -2.42 3.73 14.54
N ASP A 150 -1.30 3.35 15.14
CA ASP A 150 -1.11 3.24 16.59
C ASP A 150 -0.96 4.63 17.26
N THR A 151 -0.74 5.69 16.46
CA THR A 151 -0.77 7.09 16.92
C THR A 151 -2.19 7.69 16.87
N ASP A 152 -2.31 8.99 17.12
CA ASP A 152 -3.54 9.78 17.01
C ASP A 152 -3.88 10.21 15.57
N LEU A 153 -3.38 9.49 14.55
CA LEU A 153 -3.67 9.76 13.14
C LEU A 153 -5.17 9.72 12.85
N ASP A 154 -5.74 10.87 12.48
CA ASP A 154 -7.11 10.97 12.01
C ASP A 154 -7.22 10.52 10.54
N VAL A 155 -7.72 9.30 10.35
CA VAL A 155 -7.97 8.73 9.01
C VAL A 155 -9.11 9.40 8.24
N THR A 156 -9.86 10.31 8.87
CA THR A 156 -10.96 11.04 8.24
C THR A 156 -10.54 12.32 7.53
N LEU A 157 -9.28 12.74 7.72
CA LEU A 157 -8.68 13.87 7.02
C LEU A 157 -8.71 13.68 5.50
N VAL A 158 -8.83 14.79 4.77
CA VAL A 158 -8.96 14.81 3.31
C VAL A 158 -7.63 15.13 2.66
N LEU A 159 -7.22 14.31 1.69
CA LEU A 159 -6.06 14.51 0.81
C LEU A 159 -6.58 14.54 -0.64
N ASP A 160 -6.27 15.61 -1.37
CA ASP A 160 -6.70 15.79 -2.77
C ASP A 160 -8.20 15.51 -2.99
N ASP A 161 -9.05 16.10 -2.15
CA ASP A 161 -10.51 15.91 -2.14
C ASP A 161 -11.02 14.50 -1.81
N VAL A 162 -10.13 13.56 -1.45
CA VAL A 162 -10.47 12.18 -1.07
C VAL A 162 -10.15 11.96 0.42
N PRO A 163 -11.06 11.37 1.22
CA PRO A 163 -10.74 11.00 2.59
C PRO A 163 -9.59 9.97 2.64
N LEU A 164 -8.64 10.17 3.56
CA LEU A 164 -7.46 9.32 3.71
C LEU A 164 -7.85 7.85 3.84
N TYR A 165 -8.84 7.52 4.69
CA TYR A 165 -9.28 6.14 4.85
C TYR A 165 -9.71 5.47 3.53
N ALA A 166 -10.25 6.22 2.56
CA ALA A 166 -10.67 5.65 1.29
C ALA A 166 -9.46 5.22 0.45
N ARG A 167 -8.39 6.03 0.46
CA ARG A 167 -7.12 5.72 -0.19
C ARG A 167 -6.43 4.54 0.49
N LEU A 168 -6.34 4.57 1.83
CA LEU A 168 -5.76 3.47 2.61
C LEU A 168 -6.49 2.14 2.38
N LEU A 169 -7.83 2.15 2.40
CA LEU A 169 -8.63 0.95 2.11
C LEU A 169 -8.37 0.43 0.69
N TYR A 170 -8.28 1.32 -0.29
CA TYR A 170 -7.99 0.94 -1.66
C TYR A 170 -6.59 0.31 -1.79
N ASP A 171 -5.56 0.96 -1.26
CA ASP A 171 -4.18 0.47 -1.33
C ASP A 171 -3.98 -0.83 -0.55
N VAL A 172 -4.54 -0.94 0.66
CA VAL A 172 -4.49 -2.18 1.43
C VAL A 172 -5.20 -3.29 0.68
N THR A 173 -6.43 -3.06 0.18
CA THR A 173 -7.16 -4.12 -0.54
C THR A 173 -6.52 -4.52 -1.87
N GLU A 174 -5.96 -3.57 -2.64
CA GLU A 174 -5.34 -3.86 -3.94
C GLU A 174 -3.93 -4.44 -3.80
N LYS A 175 -3.08 -3.85 -2.94
CA LYS A 175 -1.64 -4.10 -2.93
C LYS A 175 -1.19 -4.97 -1.76
N GLN A 176 -1.95 -5.09 -0.67
CA GLN A 176 -1.52 -5.76 0.57
C GLN A 176 -2.44 -6.94 0.93
N ASP A 177 -1.94 -8.16 1.13
CA ASP A 177 -2.76 -9.25 1.73
C ASP A 177 -2.74 -9.17 3.26
N ASP A 178 -3.21 -8.06 3.82
CA ASP A 178 -3.18 -7.84 5.28
C ASP A 178 -4.59 -7.66 5.87
N PRO A 179 -5.25 -8.77 6.26
CA PRO A 179 -6.56 -8.73 6.89
C PRO A 179 -6.58 -8.01 8.24
N SER A 180 -5.49 -8.05 9.00
CA SER A 180 -5.41 -7.34 10.29
C SER A 180 -5.41 -5.83 10.09
N LEU A 181 -4.57 -5.34 9.18
CA LEU A 181 -4.50 -3.92 8.86
C LEU A 181 -5.82 -3.41 8.27
N LEU A 182 -6.49 -4.22 7.45
CA LEU A 182 -7.83 -3.90 6.94
C LEU A 182 -8.84 -3.71 8.09
N ARG A 183 -8.83 -4.59 9.10
CA ARG A 183 -9.70 -4.45 10.29
C ARG A 183 -9.41 -3.17 11.04
N ASP A 184 -8.12 -2.85 11.24
CA ASP A 184 -7.69 -1.67 11.98
C ASP A 184 -8.15 -0.38 11.29
N ILE A 185 -8.05 -0.31 9.96
CA ILE A 185 -8.53 0.85 9.20
C ILE A 185 -10.07 0.93 9.28
N ILE A 186 -10.79 -0.18 9.00
CA ILE A 186 -12.26 -0.18 9.02
C ILE A 186 -12.82 0.21 10.40
N ALA A 187 -12.17 -0.22 11.48
CA ALA A 187 -12.58 0.15 12.85
C ALA A 187 -12.58 1.67 13.09
N ARG A 188 -11.76 2.41 12.34
CA ARG A 188 -11.64 3.88 12.39
C ARG A 188 -12.52 4.59 11.34
N VAL A 189 -13.23 3.85 10.49
CA VAL A 189 -14.06 4.39 9.40
C VAL A 189 -15.53 4.57 9.82
N PRO A 190 -16.19 5.68 9.45
CA PRO A 190 -17.63 5.82 9.61
C PRO A 190 -18.39 4.74 8.79
N ARG A 191 -19.10 3.82 9.46
CA ARG A 191 -19.77 2.62 8.89
C ARG A 191 -20.57 2.82 7.59
N LYS A 192 -21.12 4.02 7.33
CA LYS A 192 -21.94 4.30 6.14
C LYS A 192 -21.14 4.69 4.89
N LYS A 193 -19.81 4.73 4.94
CA LYS A 193 -18.97 5.29 3.87
C LYS A 193 -18.06 4.27 3.18
N LEU A 194 -18.18 2.98 3.47
CA LEU A 194 -17.37 1.96 2.78
C LEU A 194 -17.78 1.84 1.31
N ASP A 195 -16.81 1.91 0.41
CA ASP A 195 -17.04 1.74 -1.03
C ASP A 195 -17.29 0.26 -1.35
N PRO A 196 -18.44 -0.11 -1.92
CA PRO A 196 -18.71 -1.49 -2.34
C PRO A 196 -17.75 -2.03 -3.40
N SER A 197 -17.03 -1.17 -4.13
CA SER A 197 -16.03 -1.55 -5.14
C SER A 197 -14.85 -2.33 -4.54
N LEU A 198 -14.59 -2.17 -3.23
CA LEU A 198 -13.50 -2.84 -2.50
C LEU A 198 -13.55 -4.36 -2.64
N LEU A 199 -14.73 -4.98 -2.74
CA LEU A 199 -14.85 -6.43 -2.95
C LEU A 199 -14.19 -6.87 -4.27
N SER A 200 -14.34 -6.08 -5.33
CA SER A 200 -13.68 -6.33 -6.61
C SER A 200 -12.20 -5.97 -6.58
N THR A 201 -11.82 -4.94 -5.82
CA THR A 201 -10.43 -4.53 -5.63
C THR A 201 -9.60 -5.59 -4.92
N VAL A 202 -10.14 -6.23 -3.87
CA VAL A 202 -9.45 -7.33 -3.15
C VAL A 202 -9.02 -8.44 -4.11
N VAL A 203 -9.83 -8.78 -5.11
CA VAL A 203 -9.55 -9.89 -6.03
C VAL A 203 -8.88 -9.47 -7.34
N SER A 204 -8.69 -8.17 -7.59
CA SER A 204 -8.26 -7.68 -8.91
C SER A 204 -6.80 -8.00 -9.25
N GLN A 205 -5.91 -8.05 -8.26
CA GLN A 205 -4.47 -8.33 -8.43
C GLN A 205 -4.03 -9.66 -7.83
N ARG A 206 -4.97 -10.53 -7.45
CA ARG A 206 -4.70 -11.76 -6.69
C ARG A 206 -5.10 -13.01 -7.44
N GLU A 207 -4.14 -13.89 -7.69
CA GLU A 207 -4.39 -15.25 -8.17
C GLU A 207 -4.78 -16.20 -7.02
N ASN A 208 -4.37 -15.88 -5.79
CA ASN A 208 -4.68 -16.60 -4.56
C ASN A 208 -4.82 -15.63 -3.37
N GLY A 209 -5.41 -16.08 -2.27
CA GLY A 209 -5.59 -15.24 -1.07
C GLY A 209 -6.70 -14.20 -1.17
N GLY A 210 -6.74 -13.26 -0.22
CA GLY A 210 -7.80 -12.23 -0.12
C GLY A 210 -9.14 -12.70 0.45
N VAL A 211 -9.34 -14.00 0.71
CA VAL A 211 -10.60 -14.55 1.27
C VAL A 211 -10.94 -13.94 2.63
N GLU A 212 -9.95 -13.80 3.52
CA GLU A 212 -10.19 -13.20 4.84
C GLU A 212 -10.57 -11.71 4.72
N MET A 213 -9.96 -10.97 3.79
CA MET A 213 -10.37 -9.59 3.50
C MET A 213 -11.79 -9.51 2.93
N LEU A 214 -12.16 -10.42 2.02
CA LEU A 214 -13.54 -10.53 1.54
C LEU A 214 -14.50 -10.81 2.69
N ALA A 215 -14.14 -11.71 3.62
CA ALA A 215 -14.95 -12.00 4.80
C ALA A 215 -15.16 -10.74 5.64
N ILE A 216 -14.09 -10.02 5.98
CA ILE A 216 -14.15 -8.78 6.75
C ILE A 216 -15.08 -7.76 6.06
N LEU A 217 -14.93 -7.56 4.75
CA LEU A 217 -15.75 -6.60 4.00
C LEU A 217 -17.23 -7.00 3.95
N LEU A 218 -17.53 -8.28 3.72
CA LEU A 218 -18.90 -8.79 3.69
C LEU A 218 -19.56 -8.73 5.07
N ASP A 219 -18.81 -9.00 6.14
CA ASP A 219 -19.30 -8.91 7.52
C ASP A 219 -19.62 -7.45 7.92
N HIS A 220 -19.03 -6.47 7.24
CA HIS A 220 -19.37 -5.04 7.34
C HIS A 220 -20.56 -4.63 6.44
N GLY A 221 -21.24 -5.58 5.80
CA GLY A 221 -22.50 -5.35 5.08
C GLY A 221 -22.34 -4.93 3.61
N LEU A 222 -21.16 -5.09 3.02
CA LEU A 222 -21.00 -4.85 1.59
C LEU A 222 -21.82 -5.86 0.78
N ASN A 223 -22.49 -5.37 -0.27
CA ASN A 223 -23.29 -6.23 -1.14
C ASN A 223 -22.38 -7.10 -2.01
N ILE A 224 -22.41 -8.42 -1.79
CA ILE A 224 -21.64 -9.41 -2.54
C ILE A 224 -21.87 -9.37 -4.05
N ASN A 225 -23.05 -8.93 -4.49
CA ASN A 225 -23.42 -8.79 -5.89
C ASN A 225 -23.29 -7.36 -6.41
N TYR A 226 -22.56 -6.49 -5.70
CA TYR A 226 -22.29 -5.13 -6.17
C TYR A 226 -21.63 -5.16 -7.54
N ARG A 227 -22.15 -4.33 -8.44
CA ARG A 227 -21.68 -4.19 -9.82
C ARG A 227 -20.78 -2.97 -9.90
N ASN A 228 -19.47 -3.22 -9.89
CA ASN A 228 -18.47 -2.19 -10.08
C ASN A 228 -18.47 -1.74 -11.55
N LYS A 229 -18.68 -0.44 -11.77
CA LYS A 229 -18.70 0.18 -13.09
C LYS A 229 -17.30 0.69 -13.43
N GLN A 230 -16.57 -0.05 -14.25
CA GLN A 230 -15.26 0.38 -14.72
C GLN A 230 -15.36 1.00 -16.13
N ARG A 231 -14.75 2.17 -16.32
CA ARG A 231 -14.55 2.75 -17.65
C ARG A 231 -13.37 2.04 -18.31
N VAL A 232 -13.62 1.37 -19.43
CA VAL A 232 -12.55 0.71 -20.20
C VAL A 232 -12.48 1.32 -21.60
N SER A 233 -11.27 1.61 -22.06
CA SER A 233 -11.01 2.03 -23.44
C SER A 233 -10.97 0.80 -24.35
N LEU A 234 -11.73 0.79 -25.43
CA LEU A 234 -11.55 -0.21 -26.49
C LEU A 234 -10.16 -0.05 -27.10
N ARG A 235 -9.38 -1.12 -27.16
CA ARG A 235 -8.34 -1.28 -28.19
C ARG A 235 -8.80 -2.40 -29.11
N VAL A 236 -9.89 -2.16 -29.85
CA VAL A 236 -10.36 -3.13 -30.84
C VAL A 236 -9.56 -2.91 -32.11
N GLN A 237 -8.70 -3.87 -32.45
CA GLN A 237 -8.30 -4.07 -33.84
C GLN A 237 -9.58 -4.42 -34.61
N TYR A 238 -9.86 -3.68 -35.69
CA TYR A 238 -11.03 -3.77 -36.57
C TYR A 238 -12.30 -3.09 -36.01
N ASP A 239 -12.42 -1.78 -36.16
CA ASP A 239 -13.02 -1.17 -37.35
C ASP A 239 -13.13 0.36 -37.20
N ALA A 240 -13.09 1.03 -38.34
CA ALA A 240 -12.99 2.48 -38.50
C ALA A 240 -14.26 3.24 -38.07
N TRP A 241 -14.46 3.45 -36.77
CA TRP A 241 -15.37 4.47 -36.25
C TRP A 241 -14.62 5.40 -35.27
N ASN A 242 -14.39 6.64 -35.71
CA ASN A 242 -13.86 7.75 -34.93
C ASN A 242 -14.86 8.20 -33.86
N GLY A 243 -14.81 7.57 -32.68
CA GLY A 243 -15.41 8.12 -31.48
C GLY A 243 -14.81 7.41 -30.27
N ASP A 244 -14.34 8.17 -29.28
CA ASP A 244 -13.92 7.63 -27.98
C ASP A 244 -15.14 7.00 -27.28
N ALA A 245 -15.49 5.78 -27.66
CA ALA A 245 -16.59 5.03 -27.05
C ALA A 245 -16.05 4.34 -25.79
N TRP A 246 -15.99 5.07 -24.68
CA TRP A 246 -15.82 4.45 -23.37
C TRP A 246 -17.09 3.69 -23.02
N TYR A 247 -16.97 2.41 -22.69
CA TYR A 247 -18.08 1.62 -22.20
C TYR A 247 -17.85 1.25 -20.73
N GLN A 248 -18.96 1.06 -20.01
CA GLN A 248 -18.96 0.70 -18.59
C GLN A 248 -19.03 -0.82 -18.48
N LEU A 249 -17.91 -1.49 -18.17
CA LEU A 249 -17.97 -2.87 -17.70
C LEU A 249 -18.60 -2.86 -16.31
N SER A 250 -19.59 -3.73 -16.11
CA SER A 250 -20.33 -3.86 -14.86
C SER A 250 -20.02 -5.22 -14.23
N LEU A 251 -18.87 -5.31 -13.55
CA LEU A 251 -18.36 -6.57 -12.99
C LEU A 251 -18.71 -6.70 -11.51
N THR A 252 -19.02 -7.92 -11.07
CA THR A 252 -19.10 -8.26 -9.63
C THR A 252 -17.76 -8.80 -9.15
N ALA A 253 -17.56 -8.90 -7.83
CA ALA A 253 -16.38 -9.56 -7.27
C ALA A 253 -16.18 -10.98 -7.83
N LEU A 254 -17.28 -11.73 -8.06
CA LEU A 254 -17.22 -13.06 -8.66
C LEU A 254 -16.72 -13.03 -10.11
N HIS A 255 -17.14 -12.04 -10.92
CA HIS A 255 -16.61 -11.86 -12.27
C HIS A 255 -15.10 -11.61 -12.27
N THR A 256 -14.64 -10.73 -11.38
CA THR A 256 -13.21 -10.40 -11.27
C THR A 256 -12.40 -11.61 -10.79
N ALA A 257 -12.86 -12.31 -9.74
CA ALA A 257 -12.21 -13.51 -9.23
C ALA A 257 -12.11 -14.62 -10.30
N ALA A 258 -13.17 -14.80 -11.08
CA ALA A 258 -13.20 -15.79 -12.15
C ALA A 258 -12.27 -15.45 -13.31
N LYS A 259 -12.22 -14.17 -13.72
CA LYS A 259 -11.28 -13.66 -14.73
C LYS A 259 -9.81 -13.81 -14.29
N LYS A 260 -9.54 -13.78 -12.98
CA LYS A 260 -8.20 -13.88 -12.39
C LYS A 260 -7.78 -15.30 -12.02
N GLY A 261 -8.69 -16.27 -12.13
CA GLY A 261 -8.40 -17.65 -11.77
C GLY A 261 -8.31 -17.89 -10.26
N ASN A 262 -8.79 -16.96 -9.43
CA ASN A 262 -8.71 -17.06 -7.97
C ASN A 262 -9.80 -18.01 -7.43
N LYS A 263 -9.47 -19.30 -7.41
CA LYS A 263 -10.37 -20.40 -7.01
C LYS A 263 -10.88 -20.23 -5.59
N ASP A 264 -10.01 -19.80 -4.67
CA ASP A 264 -10.36 -19.61 -3.26
C ASP A 264 -11.42 -18.51 -3.09
N ALA A 265 -11.22 -17.37 -3.75
CA ALA A 265 -12.19 -16.29 -3.78
C ALA A 265 -13.49 -16.71 -4.47
N VAL A 266 -13.44 -17.46 -5.58
CA VAL A 266 -14.62 -17.98 -6.26
C VAL A 266 -15.45 -18.88 -5.34
N ASN A 267 -14.82 -19.90 -4.73
CA ASN A 267 -15.48 -20.79 -3.78
C ASN A 267 -16.07 -20.03 -2.60
N PHE A 268 -15.30 -19.10 -2.03
CA PHE A 268 -15.75 -18.28 -0.91
C PHE A 268 -16.96 -17.41 -1.27
N LEU A 269 -16.91 -16.69 -2.40
CA LEU A 269 -17.99 -15.83 -2.86
C LEU A 269 -19.27 -16.64 -3.14
N ILE A 270 -19.14 -17.81 -3.78
CA ILE A 270 -20.27 -18.73 -3.99
C ILE A 270 -20.85 -19.19 -2.65
N SER A 271 -20.01 -19.60 -1.70
CA SER A 271 -20.43 -20.03 -0.36
C SER A 271 -21.20 -18.95 0.40
N ARG A 272 -20.90 -17.68 0.14
CA ARG A 272 -21.55 -16.49 0.71
C ARG A 272 -22.77 -16.01 -0.09
N GLY A 273 -23.21 -16.76 -1.11
CA GLY A 273 -24.43 -16.45 -1.87
C GLY A 273 -24.24 -15.50 -3.06
N ALA A 274 -23.03 -15.42 -3.62
CA ALA A 274 -22.81 -14.71 -4.89
C ALA A 274 -23.66 -15.32 -6.01
N LYS A 275 -24.28 -14.47 -6.82
CA LYS A 275 -25.10 -14.93 -7.94
C LYS A 275 -24.21 -15.36 -9.11
N VAL A 276 -24.10 -16.68 -9.30
CA VAL A 276 -23.22 -17.32 -10.28
C VAL A 276 -23.55 -16.98 -11.73
N ASN A 277 -24.84 -16.81 -12.03
CA ASN A 277 -25.36 -16.62 -13.40
C ASN A 277 -25.66 -15.16 -13.76
N GLU A 278 -25.27 -14.19 -12.93
CA GLU A 278 -25.46 -12.79 -13.29
C GLU A 278 -24.55 -12.43 -14.46
N PRO A 279 -25.08 -11.92 -15.58
CA PRO A 279 -24.24 -11.46 -16.69
C PRO A 279 -23.59 -10.11 -16.36
N GLU A 280 -22.42 -9.84 -16.94
CA GLU A 280 -21.87 -8.49 -17.03
C GLU A 280 -22.50 -7.72 -18.22
N PHE A 281 -21.95 -6.54 -18.53
CA PHE A 281 -22.53 -5.62 -19.50
C PHE A 281 -22.67 -6.21 -20.92
N TYR A 282 -21.72 -7.04 -21.37
CA TYR A 282 -21.79 -7.76 -22.65
C TYR A 282 -22.51 -9.11 -22.59
N GLY A 283 -23.17 -9.43 -21.48
CA GLY A 283 -23.88 -10.70 -21.32
C GLY A 283 -22.99 -11.87 -20.90
N ALA A 284 -21.69 -11.67 -20.68
CA ALA A 284 -20.80 -12.72 -20.23
C ALA A 284 -21.02 -13.00 -18.73
N THR A 285 -21.03 -14.26 -18.33
CA THR A 285 -21.07 -14.65 -16.91
C THR A 285 -19.66 -14.78 -16.34
N ALA A 286 -19.53 -14.93 -15.02
CA ALA A 286 -18.24 -15.23 -14.38
C ALA A 286 -17.55 -16.45 -15.01
N ARG A 287 -18.32 -17.47 -15.39
CA ARG A 287 -17.84 -18.66 -16.11
C ARG A 287 -17.26 -18.32 -17.48
N ASP A 288 -17.97 -17.49 -18.25
CA ASP A 288 -17.50 -17.09 -19.59
C ASP A 288 -16.20 -16.29 -19.51
N LEU A 289 -16.01 -15.49 -18.45
CA LEU A 289 -14.76 -14.79 -18.20
C LEU A 289 -13.62 -15.73 -17.81
N ALA A 290 -13.86 -16.72 -16.94
CA ALA A 290 -12.88 -17.74 -16.59
C ALA A 290 -12.46 -18.57 -17.82
N LEU A 291 -13.41 -18.92 -18.69
CA LEU A 291 -13.14 -19.66 -19.92
C LEU A 291 -12.28 -18.85 -20.90
N ARG A 292 -12.58 -17.57 -21.10
CA ARG A 292 -11.77 -16.66 -21.94
C ARG A 292 -10.36 -16.43 -21.40
N ALA A 293 -10.19 -16.54 -20.09
CA ALA A 293 -8.90 -16.42 -19.40
C ALA A 293 -8.21 -17.78 -19.19
N GLU A 294 -8.74 -18.87 -19.77
CA GLU A 294 -8.17 -20.22 -19.72
C GLU A 294 -8.03 -20.81 -18.29
N HIS A 295 -8.85 -20.34 -17.35
CA HIS A 295 -8.88 -20.83 -15.97
C HIS A 295 -9.83 -22.02 -15.81
N HIS A 296 -9.45 -23.16 -16.39
CA HIS A 296 -10.29 -24.36 -16.47
C HIS A 296 -10.84 -24.86 -15.12
N GLU A 297 -10.03 -24.87 -14.08
CA GLU A 297 -10.47 -25.30 -12.75
C GLU A 297 -11.58 -24.39 -12.18
N VAL A 298 -11.53 -23.08 -12.44
CA VAL A 298 -12.61 -22.17 -12.05
C VAL A 298 -13.88 -22.42 -12.87
N VAL A 299 -13.74 -22.77 -14.15
CA VAL A 299 -14.87 -23.15 -14.99
C VAL A 299 -15.55 -24.40 -14.43
N GLU A 300 -14.79 -25.42 -14.02
CA GLU A 300 -15.33 -26.63 -13.40
C GLU A 300 -16.10 -26.32 -12.10
N ILE A 301 -15.54 -25.49 -11.22
CA ILE A 301 -16.21 -25.04 -9.99
C ILE A 301 -17.55 -24.36 -10.32
N LEU A 302 -17.54 -23.45 -11.30
CA LEU A 302 -18.74 -22.71 -11.69
C LEU A 302 -19.78 -23.61 -12.37
N ASP A 303 -19.35 -24.61 -13.15
CA ASP A 303 -20.23 -25.59 -13.80
C ASP A 303 -20.92 -26.53 -12.81
N GLN A 304 -20.25 -26.89 -11.71
CA GLN A 304 -20.85 -27.71 -10.65
C GLN A 304 -22.00 -26.98 -9.92
N VAL A 305 -21.88 -25.66 -9.76
CA VAL A 305 -22.82 -24.84 -8.97
C VAL A 305 -23.93 -24.27 -9.85
N ALA A 306 -23.61 -23.90 -11.10
CA ALA A 306 -24.60 -23.49 -12.08
C ALA A 306 -25.34 -24.73 -12.59
N LYS A 307 -26.46 -25.10 -11.94
CA LYS A 307 -27.39 -26.12 -12.48
C LYS A 307 -27.54 -25.96 -14.00
N PRO A 308 -27.55 -27.06 -14.77
CA PRO A 308 -27.50 -27.01 -16.23
C PRO A 308 -28.57 -26.07 -16.77
N ARG A 309 -28.16 -25.19 -17.70
CA ARG A 309 -29.09 -24.33 -18.45
C ARG A 309 -30.15 -25.23 -19.08
N ASP A 310 -31.41 -25.07 -18.70
CA ASP A 310 -32.52 -25.51 -19.54
C ASP A 310 -32.41 -24.72 -20.85
N HIS A 311 -31.75 -25.31 -21.85
CA HIS A 311 -31.72 -24.82 -23.21
C HIS A 311 -33.12 -24.94 -23.82
N LYS A 312 -34.05 -24.09 -23.39
CA LYS A 312 -35.23 -23.73 -24.19
C LYS A 312 -34.83 -22.62 -25.18
N TYR A 313 -33.81 -22.86 -25.99
CA TYR A 313 -33.67 -22.15 -27.26
C TYR A 313 -34.37 -22.97 -28.33
N ASN A 314 -35.42 -22.35 -28.86
CA ASN A 314 -36.39 -22.87 -29.79
C ASN A 314 -35.76 -23.71 -30.92
N LYS A 315 -36.26 -24.94 -31.08
CA LYS A 315 -36.45 -25.54 -32.40
C LYS A 315 -37.35 -24.61 -33.21
N ILE A 316 -36.79 -23.59 -33.85
CA ILE A 316 -37.46 -22.90 -34.93
C ILE A 316 -37.34 -23.83 -36.14
N LYS A 317 -38.38 -24.65 -36.29
CA LYS A 317 -38.94 -25.20 -37.52
C LYS A 317 -37.98 -25.28 -38.72
N ASN A 318 -37.34 -26.43 -38.90
CA ASN A 318 -37.19 -27.01 -40.24
C ASN A 318 -38.22 -28.12 -40.36
N GLY A 319 -39.44 -27.72 -40.67
CA GLY A 319 -40.54 -28.61 -41.02
C GLY A 319 -40.73 -28.61 -42.52
N LYS A 320 -40.38 -29.75 -43.12
CA LYS A 320 -40.81 -30.30 -44.43
C LYS A 320 -40.35 -29.58 -45.69
#